data_AF-A0A8T5HEB3-F1
#
_entry.id   AF-A0A8T5HEB3-F1
#
_cell.length_a   1.000
_cell.length_b   1.000
_cell.length_c   1.000
_cell.angle_alpha   90.00
_cell.angle_beta   90.00
_cell.angle_gamma   90.00
#
_symmetry.space_group_name_H-M   'P 1'
#
loop_
_entity.id
_entity.type
_entity.pdbx_description
1 polymer ?
#
loop_
_entity_poly.entity_id
_entity_poly.type
_entity_poly.pdbx_seq_one_letter_code
_entity_poly.pdbx_strand_id
1 'polypeptide(L)' 'MAEILKKDDFRRVELLNLVTKNGSFKNLSDDQLILLDKLLKKKDYSNEKKAEKSKQKLLKQINIEIYKRNDTAIWKI' A
#
# COMPACT_ATOMS: atom_id res chain seq x y z
N MET A 1 0.79 -13.27 -18.74
CA MET A 1 -0.08 -12.22 -18.15
C MET A 1 -0.84 -12.69 -16.91
N ALA A 2 -1.56 -13.82 -16.96
CA ALA A 2 -2.28 -14.36 -15.80
C ALA A 2 -1.37 -14.68 -14.59
N GLU A 3 -0.17 -15.21 -14.82
CA GLU A 3 0.78 -15.52 -13.74
C GLU A 3 1.33 -14.27 -13.03
N ILE A 4 1.51 -13.17 -13.77
CA ILE A 4 1.96 -11.89 -13.20
C ILE A 4 0.87 -11.29 -12.33
N LEU A 5 -0.39 -11.32 -12.80
CA LEU A 5 -1.53 -10.87 -12.00
C LEU A 5 -1.66 -11.67 -10.69
N LYS A 6 -1.44 -12.99 -10.75
CA LYS A 6 -1.47 -13.86 -9.56
C LYS A 6 -0.33 -13.54 -8.57
N LYS A 7 0.88 -13.27 -9.07
CA LYS A 7 2.03 -12.86 -8.23
C LYS A 7 1.81 -11.48 -7.59
N ASP A 8 1.29 -10.52 -8.35
CA ASP A 8 0.95 -9.18 -7.86
C ASP A 8 -0.14 -9.23 -6.78
N ASP A 9 -1.19 -10.03 -6.98
CA ASP A 9 -2.25 -10.20 -5.98
C ASP A 9 -1.72 -10.88 -4.71
N PHE A 10 -0.84 -11.89 -4.82
CA PHE A 10 -0.20 -12.53 -3.66
C PHE A 10 0.64 -11.51 -2.87
N ARG A 11 1.52 -10.77 -3.55
CA ARG A 11 2.39 -9.78 -2.92
C ARG A 11 1.58 -8.64 -2.28
N ARG A 12 0.48 -8.22 -2.91
CA ARG A 12 -0.45 -7.22 -2.37
C ARG A 12 -1.07 -7.71 -1.06
N VAL A 13 -1.58 -8.94 -1.03
CA VAL A 13 -2.20 -9.54 0.16
C VAL A 13 -1.18 -9.70 1.30
N GLU A 14 0.03 -10.13 0.98
CA GLU A 14 1.12 -10.25 1.96
C GLU A 14 1.44 -8.91 2.65
N LEU A 15 1.61 -7.84 1.86
CA LEU A 15 1.87 -6.50 2.39
C LEU A 15 0.68 -5.95 3.20
N LEU A 16 -0.55 -6.19 2.75
CA LEU A 16 -1.76 -5.82 3.50
C LEU A 16 -1.82 -6.54 4.85
N ASN A 17 -1.49 -7.83 4.90
CA ASN A 17 -1.47 -8.59 6.15
C ASN A 17 -0.47 -8.02 7.16
N LEU A 18 0.69 -7.55 6.71
CA LEU A 18 1.69 -6.90 7.58
C LEU A 18 1.14 -5.62 8.22
N VAL A 19 0.38 -4.82 7.45
CA VAL A 19 -0.27 -3.59 7.93
C VAL A 19 -1.40 -3.93 8.90
N THR A 20 -2.28 -4.87 8.54
CA THR A 20 -3.46 -5.23 9.35
C THR A 20 -3.08 -5.88 10.67
N LYS A 21 -2.10 -6.79 10.69
CA LYS A 21 -1.69 -7.50 11.91
C LYS A 21 -1.18 -6.56 13.00
N ASN A 22 -0.58 -5.43 12.63
CA ASN A 22 0.06 -4.51 13.57
C ASN A 22 -0.63 -3.14 13.65
N GLY A 23 -1.69 -2.92 12.86
CA GLY A 23 -2.44 -1.67 12.82
C GLY A 23 -1.64 -0.44 12.35
N SER A 24 -0.45 -0.62 11.75
CA SER A 24 0.39 0.50 11.31
C SER A 24 1.30 0.14 10.15
N PHE A 25 1.79 1.17 9.44
CA PHE A 25 2.72 1.04 8.33
C PHE A 25 4.19 0.93 8.78
N LYS A 26 4.49 1.07 10.07
CA LYS A 26 5.88 1.14 10.60
C LYS A 26 6.73 -0.08 10.26
N ASN A 27 6.10 -1.24 10.05
CA ASN A 27 6.78 -2.50 9.74
C ASN A 27 7.02 -2.71 8.23
N LEU A 28 6.56 -1.79 7.38
CA LEU A 28 6.92 -1.79 5.97
C LEU A 28 8.13 -0.87 5.77
N SER A 29 9.10 -1.33 5.00
CA SER A 29 10.14 -0.45 4.45
C SER A 29 9.53 0.54 3.45
N ASP A 30 10.29 1.58 3.08
CA ASP A 30 9.84 2.58 2.10
C ASP A 30 9.55 1.93 0.75
N ASP A 31 10.42 1.03 0.30
CA ASP A 31 10.20 0.25 -0.92
C ASP A 31 8.94 -0.62 -0.86
N GLN A 32 8.66 -1.22 0.30
CA GLN A 32 7.45 -2.02 0.50
C GLN A 32 6.19 -1.16 0.49
N LEU A 33 6.24 0.06 1.04
CA LEU A 33 5.13 1.02 0.96
C LEU A 33 4.87 1.49 -0.46
N ILE A 34 5.92 1.85 -1.19
CA ILE A 34 5.83 2.26 -2.60
C ILE A 34 5.31 1.10 -3.45
N LEU A 35 5.75 -0.13 -3.17
CA LEU A 35 5.26 -1.33 -3.85
C LEU A 35 3.76 -1.56 -3.56
N LEU A 36 3.33 -1.42 -2.30
CA LEU A 36 1.93 -1.56 -1.93
C LEU A 36 1.04 -0.52 -2.64
N ASP A 37 1.48 0.73 -2.72
CA ASP A 37 0.79 1.79 -3.48
C ASP A 37 0.60 1.41 -4.96
N LYS A 38 1.68 0.97 -5.63
CA LYS A 38 1.65 0.54 -7.03
C LYS A 38 0.68 -0.62 -7.26
N LEU A 39 0.73 -1.65 -6.40
CA LEU A 39 -0.12 -2.83 -6.51
C LEU A 39 -1.61 -2.49 -6.29
N LEU A 40 -1.91 -1.60 -5.34
CA LEU A 40 -3.28 -1.14 -5.09
C LEU A 40 -3.82 -0.32 -6.26
N LYS A 41 -3.01 0.58 -6.86
CA LYS A 41 -3.40 1.35 -8.04
C LYS A 41 -3.74 0.46 -9.24
N LYS A 42 -2.97 -0.60 -9.45
CA LYS A 42 -3.17 -1.57 -10.54
C LYS A 42 -4.41 -2.44 -10.35
N LYS A 43 -4.81 -2.71 -9.10
CA LYS A 43 -5.97 -3.57 -8.82
C LYS A 43 -7.27 -2.84 -9.13
N ASP A 44 -8.06 -3.40 -10.04
CA ASP A 44 -9.38 -2.90 -10.39
C ASP A 44 -10.44 -3.40 -9.40
N TYR A 45 -11.14 -2.46 -8.74
CA TYR A 45 -12.32 -2.69 -7.90
C TYR A 45 -13.52 -1.86 -8.38
N SER A 46 -13.53 -1.42 -9.64
CA SER A 46 -14.60 -0.60 -10.23
C SER A 46 -16.00 -1.20 -10.03
N ASN A 47 -16.10 -2.53 -10.06
CA ASN A 47 -17.35 -3.27 -9.84
C ASN A 47 -17.76 -3.40 -8.37
N GLU A 48 -16.90 -3.00 -7.43
CA GLU A 48 -17.09 -3.16 -5.98
C GLU A 48 -16.95 -1.82 -5.26
N LYS A 49 -18.02 -1.02 -5.26
CA LYS A 49 -18.04 0.34 -4.69
C LYS A 49 -17.47 0.46 -3.27
N LYS A 50 -17.71 -0.54 -2.41
CA LYS A 50 -17.16 -0.58 -1.04
C LYS A 50 -15.65 -0.82 -1.05
N ALA A 51 -15.17 -1.77 -1.86
CA ALA A 51 -13.75 -2.08 -1.98
C ALA A 51 -12.98 -0.90 -2.59
N GLU A 52 -13.52 -0.26 -3.63
CA GLU A 52 -12.88 0.91 -4.23
C GLU A 52 -12.75 2.08 -3.23
N LYS A 53 -13.80 2.38 -2.44
CA LYS A 53 -13.71 3.38 -1.36
C LYS A 53 -12.62 3.03 -0.34
N SER A 54 -12.54 1.77 0.09
CA SER A 54 -11.52 1.31 1.02
C SER A 54 -10.11 1.42 0.44
N LYS A 55 -9.92 1.06 -0.84
CA LYS A 55 -8.67 1.24 -1.58
C LYS A 55 -8.25 2.70 -1.60
N GLN A 56 -9.15 3.63 -1.95
CA GLN A 56 -8.83 5.06 -2.00
C GLN A 56 -8.45 5.62 -0.62
N LYS A 57 -9.11 5.18 0.45
CA LYS A 57 -8.74 5.55 1.82
C LYS A 57 -7.35 5.04 2.18
N LEU A 58 -7.04 3.79 1.82
CA LEU A 58 -5.75 3.18 2.10
C LEU A 58 -4.61 3.88 1.32
N LEU A 59 -4.83 4.18 0.04
CA LEU A 59 -3.86 4.93 -0.78
C LEU A 59 -3.54 6.31 -0.17
N LYS A 60 -4.56 7.03 0.33
CA LYS A 60 -4.34 8.30 1.04
C LYS A 60 -3.47 8.12 2.29
N GLN A 61 -3.72 7.07 3.08
CA GLN A 61 -2.92 6.78 4.27
C GLN A 61 -1.46 6.44 3.93
N ILE A 62 -1.24 5.65 2.88
CA ILE A 62 0.10 5.32 2.39
C ILE A 62 0.84 6.59 1.95
N ASN A 63 0.19 7.47 1.18
CA ASN A 63 0.81 8.73 0.75
C ASN A 63 1.20 9.64 1.93
N ILE A 64 0.34 9.74 2.94
CA ILE A 64 0.64 10.50 4.17
C ILE A 64 1.84 9.90 4.89
N GLU A 65 1.92 8.57 5.00
CA GLU A 65 3.04 7.89 5.64
C GLU A 65 4.35 8.13 4.88
N ILE A 66 4.35 8.02 3.55
CA ILE A 66 5.52 8.30 2.71
C ILE A 66 5.98 9.76 2.92
N TYR A 67 5.05 10.72 2.91
CA TYR A 67 5.38 12.12 3.17
C TYR A 67 6.03 12.31 4.54
N LYS A 68 5.44 11.73 5.61
CA LYS A 68 5.99 11.83 6.97
C LYS A 68 7.40 11.27 7.08
N ARG A 69 7.68 10.14 6.43
CA ARG A 69 9.02 9.52 6.44
C ARG A 69 10.03 10.39 5.71
N ASN A 70 9.66 10.93 4.55
CA ASN A 70 10.51 11.83 3.79
C ASN A 70 10.77 13.14 4.54
N ASP A 71 9.75 13.75 5.15
CA ASP A 71 9.88 14.96 5.97
C ASP A 71 10.79 14.70 7.17
N THR A 72 10.58 13.60 7.90
CA THR A 72 11.46 13.19 9.01
C THR A 72 12.90 12.96 8.56
N ALA A 73 13.12 12.47 7.33
CA ALA A 73 14.46 12.31 6.78
C ALA A 73 15.13 13.65 6.46
N ILE A 74 14.37 14.66 6.03
CA ILE A 74 14.87 16.01 5.73
C ILE A 74 15.32 16.72 7.01
N TRP A 75 14.60 16.56 8.12
CA TRP A 75 14.92 17.22 9.41
C TRP A 75 15.94 16.47 10.28
N LYS A 76 16.55 15.40 9.77
CA LYS A 76 17.57 14.60 10.49
C LYS A 76 19.02 15.04 10.20
N ILE A 77 19.21 16.23 9.63
CA ILE A 77 20.52 16.83 9.32
C ILE A 77 21.01 17.65 10.50
#